data_AF-A0AAV2G9S6-F1
#
_entry.id   AF-A0AAV2G9S6-F1
#
_cell.length_a   1.000
_cell.length_b   1.000
_cell.length_c   1.000
_cell.angle_alpha   90.00
_cell.angle_beta   90.00
_cell.angle_gamma   90.00
#
_symmetry.space_group_name_H-M   'P 1'
#
loop_
_entity.id
_entity.type
_entity.pdbx_description
1 polymer ?
#
loop_
_entity_poly.entity_id
_entity_poly.type
_entity_poly.pdbx_seq_one_letter_code
_entity_poly.pdbx_strand_id
1 'polypeptide(L)'
;MNGFACKSSTTVQAEDFSFTGLHIPRNTRNAVGSAVTAVTMTQITGLNTLGISMVRIDFASWGINSPHAHPKVSEILTVKPR
;
A
#
# COMPACT_ATOMS: atom_id res chain seq x y z
N MET A 1 -16.53 15.60 5.85
CA MET A 1 -15.31 16.03 5.13
C MET A 1 -14.97 14.97 4.09
N ASN A 2 -14.37 15.34 2.96
CA ASN A 2 -13.82 14.37 2.00
C ASN A 2 -12.37 14.06 2.43
N GLY A 3 -12.10 12.82 2.82
CA GLY A 3 -10.81 12.41 3.40
C GLY A 3 -10.83 12.42 4.94
N PHE A 4 -9.67 12.65 5.55
CA PHE A 4 -9.50 12.64 7.01
C PHE A 4 -9.06 14.00 7.55
N ALA A 5 -9.42 14.29 8.80
CA ALA A 5 -8.94 15.48 9.49
C ALA A 5 -7.42 15.41 9.68
N CYS A 6 -6.74 16.53 9.47
CA CYS A 6 -5.29 16.61 9.61
C CYS A 6 -4.88 16.75 11.07
N LYS A 7 -3.72 16.17 11.39
CA LYS A 7 -2.99 16.40 12.64
C LYS A 7 -2.50 17.86 12.70
N SER A 8 -2.35 18.41 13.91
CA SER A 8 -1.73 19.74 14.09
C SER A 8 -0.31 19.74 13.54
N SER A 9 0.08 20.77 12.78
CA SER A 9 1.44 20.89 12.23
C SER A 9 2.52 20.85 13.30
N THR A 10 2.20 21.31 14.52
CA THR A 10 3.11 21.32 15.68
C THR A 10 3.35 19.95 16.31
N THR A 11 2.52 18.95 16.00
CA THR A 11 2.63 17.60 16.57
C THR A 11 3.07 16.56 15.55
N VAL A 12 3.25 16.95 14.29
CA VAL A 12 3.77 16.09 13.21
C VAL A 12 5.20 15.65 13.52
N GLN A 13 5.50 14.39 13.27
CA GLN A 13 6.81 13.76 13.48
C GLN A 13 7.29 13.08 12.19
N ALA A 14 8.56 12.67 12.13
CA ALA A 14 9.12 12.00 10.95
C ALA A 14 8.41 10.66 10.66
N GLU A 15 7.96 9.98 11.71
CA GLU A 15 7.28 8.69 11.64
C GLU A 15 5.93 8.78 10.91
N ASP A 16 5.28 9.95 10.93
CA ASP A 16 4.04 10.20 10.18
C ASP A 16 4.25 10.06 8.66
N PHE A 17 5.50 10.15 8.16
CA PHE A 17 5.86 10.05 6.74
C PHE A 17 6.62 8.78 6.36
N SER A 18 6.75 7.82 7.27
CA SER A 18 7.58 6.63 7.04
C SER A 18 6.79 5.34 7.24
N PHE A 19 7.12 4.31 6.45
CA PHE A 19 6.63 2.96 6.67
C PHE A 19 7.73 1.95 6.39
N THR A 20 7.89 0.99 7.29
CA THR A 20 8.82 -0.13 7.15
C THR A 20 8.06 -1.45 7.00
N GLY A 21 8.68 -2.41 6.32
CA GLY A 21 8.12 -3.76 6.17
C GLY A 21 7.67 -4.10 4.75
N LEU A 22 7.57 -3.13 3.84
CA LEU A 22 7.36 -3.42 2.40
C LEU A 22 8.52 -4.22 1.77
N HIS A 23 9.69 -4.27 2.39
CA HIS A 23 10.79 -5.12 1.94
C HIS A 23 10.59 -6.60 2.30
N ILE A 24 9.69 -6.91 3.25
CA ILE A 24 9.45 -8.25 3.78
C ILE A 24 8.38 -8.93 2.92
N PRO A 25 8.68 -10.06 2.26
CA PRO A 25 7.68 -10.83 1.53
C PRO A 25 6.58 -11.36 2.44
N ARG A 26 5.33 -11.36 1.97
CA ARG A 26 4.19 -11.96 2.69
C ARG A 26 3.96 -13.42 2.33
N ASN A 27 3.27 -14.12 3.24
CA ASN A 27 2.92 -15.52 3.06
C ASN A 27 1.85 -15.68 1.97
N THR A 28 2.21 -16.38 0.89
CA THR A 28 1.35 -16.66 -0.26
C THR A 28 0.70 -18.05 -0.20
N ARG A 29 0.79 -18.78 0.92
CA ARG A 29 0.11 -20.08 1.13
C ARG A 29 -1.39 -19.89 1.39
N ASN A 30 -2.10 -19.50 0.33
CA ASN A 30 -3.54 -19.34 0.30
C ASN A 30 -4.08 -19.76 -1.08
N ALA A 31 -5.41 -19.82 -1.23
CA ALA A 31 -6.08 -20.34 -2.41
C ALA A 31 -5.73 -19.61 -3.73
N VAL A 32 -5.33 -18.34 -3.66
CA VAL A 32 -4.99 -17.53 -4.84
C VAL A 32 -3.49 -17.40 -5.07
N GLY A 33 -2.65 -17.88 -4.14
CA GLY A 33 -1.19 -17.86 -4.29
C GLY A 33 -0.60 -16.45 -4.31
N SER A 34 -1.28 -15.44 -3.81
CA SER A 34 -0.78 -14.06 -3.75
C SER A 34 -1.07 -13.41 -2.40
N ALA A 35 -0.32 -12.36 -2.06
CA ALA A 35 -0.53 -11.57 -0.86
C ALA A 35 -0.32 -10.09 -1.16
N VAL A 36 -1.29 -9.26 -0.77
CA VAL A 36 -1.29 -7.82 -1.00
C VAL A 36 -0.98 -7.10 0.32
N THR A 37 0.05 -6.25 0.32
CA THR A 37 0.35 -5.33 1.42
C THR A 37 0.11 -3.90 0.94
N ALA A 38 -1.03 -3.32 1.32
CA ALA A 38 -1.38 -1.94 1.00
C ALA A 38 -0.76 -0.96 2.01
N VAL A 39 -0.27 0.17 1.52
CA VAL A 39 0.25 1.29 2.29
C VAL A 39 -0.44 2.55 1.80
N THR A 40 -1.41 2.98 2.58
CA THR A 40 -2.23 4.16 2.32
C THR A 40 -2.00 5.20 3.43
N MET A 41 -2.79 6.27 3.46
CA MET A 41 -2.76 7.21 4.58
C MET A 41 -3.07 6.58 5.95
N THR A 42 -3.65 5.36 6.00
CA THR A 42 -3.84 4.65 7.27
C THR A 42 -2.55 4.06 7.84
N GLN A 43 -1.55 3.80 6.99
CA GLN A 43 -0.22 3.34 7.39
C GLN A 43 0.80 4.49 7.44
N ILE A 44 0.71 5.45 6.51
CA ILE A 44 1.55 6.65 6.47
C ILE A 44 0.62 7.86 6.53
N THR A 45 0.32 8.34 7.74
CA THR A 45 -0.64 9.44 7.97
C THR A 45 -0.31 10.72 7.18
N GLY A 46 0.97 10.96 6.93
CA GLY A 46 1.49 12.05 6.10
C GLY A 46 1.13 11.97 4.61
N LEU A 47 0.55 10.86 4.12
CA LEU A 47 0.02 10.78 2.75
C LEU A 47 -1.35 11.45 2.59
N ASN A 48 -2.01 11.83 3.69
CA ASN A 48 -3.27 12.56 3.59
C ASN A 48 -3.10 13.80 2.69
N THR A 49 -4.07 14.03 1.80
CA THR A 49 -4.08 15.08 0.77
C THR A 49 -2.97 15.04 -0.31
N LEU A 50 -2.04 14.07 -0.30
CA LEU A 50 -0.97 13.99 -1.31
C LEU A 50 -1.37 13.24 -2.60
N GLY A 51 -2.51 12.55 -2.60
CA GLY A 51 -3.03 11.88 -3.80
C GLY A 51 -2.27 10.62 -4.23
N ILE A 52 -1.41 10.07 -3.36
CA ILE A 52 -0.62 8.86 -3.63
C ILE A 52 -0.83 7.80 -2.55
N SER A 53 -0.65 6.54 -2.94
CA SER A 53 -0.57 5.37 -2.09
C SER A 53 0.39 4.35 -2.73
N MET A 54 0.74 3.30 -1.99
CA MET A 54 1.64 2.25 -2.48
C MET A 54 1.09 0.88 -2.11
N VAL A 55 1.42 -0.13 -2.91
CA VAL A 55 1.12 -1.52 -2.61
C VAL A 55 2.31 -2.40 -2.99
N ARG A 56 2.56 -3.45 -2.20
CA ARG A 56 3.39 -4.59 -2.61
C ARG A 56 2.50 -5.80 -2.81
N ILE A 57 2.71 -6.50 -3.91
CA ILE A 57 2.04 -7.76 -4.19
C ILE A 57 3.11 -8.85 -4.29
N ASP A 58 3.02 -9.84 -3.41
CA ASP A 58 3.86 -11.04 -3.46
C ASP A 58 3.09 -12.17 -4.15
N PHE A 59 3.76 -12.88 -5.05
CA PHE A 59 3.19 -14.00 -5.81
C PHE A 59 3.98 -15.29 -5.56
N ALA A 60 3.25 -16.38 -5.27
CA ALA A 60 3.75 -17.74 -5.46
C ALA A 60 3.84 -18.08 -6.95
N SER A 61 4.44 -19.22 -7.28
CA SER A 61 4.34 -19.76 -8.64
C SER A 61 2.87 -19.95 -9.00
N TRP A 62 2.46 -19.44 -10.17
CA TRP A 62 1.07 -19.49 -10.66
C TRP A 62 0.05 -18.74 -9.80
N GLY A 63 0.49 -17.93 -8.83
CA GLY A 63 -0.40 -17.08 -8.04
C GLY A 63 -1.08 -16.01 -8.88
N ILE A 64 -2.28 -15.60 -8.48
CA ILE A 64 -3.08 -14.58 -9.13
C ILE A 64 -3.51 -13.50 -8.14
N ASN A 65 -3.54 -12.26 -8.60
CA ASN A 65 -4.34 -11.21 -8.00
C ASN A 65 -5.57 -11.11 -8.88
N SER A 66 -6.71 -11.64 -8.42
CA SER A 66 -7.91 -11.84 -9.23
C SER A 66 -8.32 -10.58 -10.01
N PRO A 67 -9.01 -10.71 -11.16
CA PRO A 67 -9.50 -9.55 -11.90
C PRO A 67 -10.25 -8.56 -10.99
N HIS A 68 -9.77 -7.32 -10.94
CA HIS A 68 -10.31 -6.27 -10.08
C HIS A 68 -10.11 -4.90 -10.74
N ALA A 69 -10.70 -3.86 -10.14
CA ALA A 69 -10.59 -2.49 -10.62
C ALA A 69 -10.50 -1.50 -9.46
N HIS A 70 -9.84 -0.38 -9.70
CA HIS A 70 -9.77 0.76 -8.78
C HIS A 70 -10.59 1.93 -9.35
N PRO A 71 -11.80 2.20 -8.85
CA PRO A 71 -12.76 3.11 -9.52
C PRO A 71 -12.39 4.60 -9.46
N LYS A 72 -11.39 4.99 -8.66
CA LYS A 72 -11.04 6.39 -8.39
C LYS A 72 -9.56 6.72 -8.61
N VAL A 73 -8.74 5.73 -8.96
CA VAL A 73 -7.29 5.89 -9.07
C VAL A 73 -6.75 5.07 -10.23
N SER A 74 -5.67 5.55 -10.83
CA SER A 74 -4.84 4.77 -11.74
C SER A 74 -3.72 4.07 -10.98
N GLU A 75 -3.25 2.94 -11.49
CA GLU A 75 -2.15 2.16 -10.90
C GLU A 75 -0.96 2.10 -11.87
N ILE A 76 0.26 2.24 -11.33
CA ILE A 76 1.50 2.00 -12.05
C ILE A 76 2.25 0.89 -11.30
N LEU A 77 2.53 -0.21 -12.00
CA LEU A 77 3.21 -1.38 -11.44
C LEU A 77 4.66 -1.45 -11.90
N THR A 78 5.54 -1.84 -10.99
CA THR A 78 6.92 -2.23 -11.30
C THR A 78 7.15 -3.65 -10.81
N VAL A 79 7.58 -4.54 -11.71
CA VAL A 79 7.95 -5.91 -11.35
C VAL A 79 9.41 -5.91 -10.88
N LYS A 80 9.65 -6.42 -9.67
CA LYS A 80 11.01 -6.64 -9.19
C LYS A 80 11.40 -8.11 -9.40
N PRO A 81 12.61 -8.38 -9.94
CA PRO A 81 13.15 -9.73 -9.93
C PRO A 81 13.30 -10.23 -8.48
N ARG A 82 13.25 -11.55 -8.31
CA ARG A 82 13.56 -12.18 -7.01
C ARG A 82 14.99 -11.89 -6.60
#